data_AF-A0A382K2E3-F1
#
_entry.id   AF-A0A382K2E3-F1
#
_cell.length_a   1.000
_cell.length_b   1.000
_cell.length_c   1.000
_cell.angle_alpha   90.00
_cell.angle_beta   90.00
_cell.angle_gamma   90.00
#
_symmetry.space_group_name_H-M   'P 1'
#
loop_
_entity.id
_entity.type
_entity.pdbx_description
1 polymer ?
#
loop_
_entity_poly.entity_id
_entity_poly.type
_entity_poly.pdbx_seq_one_letter_code
_entity_poly.pdbx_strand_id
1 'polypeptide(L)'
;VFGSAESGQTLTFYIAPGSSYEGPKATKAAWTKAEGARRRGYDALRVETAQWWKEFYGKSSVRLPDPSLAKWYARSIYYHGVFFGNTDIPPGCNSSSVESFAGAIGLESDLAFSQFALLYTNHFAESGGVVSWLARVLPRAEQYARKGLTLHKTNVKYAGGAKYSTLMGYDGTVTAPP
;
A
#
# COMPACT_ATOMS: atom_id res chain seq x y z
N VAL A 1 -15.32 9.80 37.83
CA VAL A 1 -15.54 11.25 37.98
C VAL A 1 -15.25 11.89 36.64
N PHE A 2 -16.29 12.14 35.83
CA PHE A 2 -16.13 12.94 34.62
C PHE A 2 -16.15 14.39 35.06
N GLY A 3 -14.97 15.02 35.10
CA GLY A 3 -14.81 16.43 35.39
C GLY A 3 -15.54 17.30 34.35
N SER A 4 -15.84 18.53 34.76
CA SER A 4 -16.54 19.55 33.98
C SER A 4 -16.23 19.55 32.49
N ALA A 5 -17.27 19.52 31.67
CA ALA A 5 -17.16 19.70 30.23
C ALA A 5 -16.81 21.17 29.92
N GLU A 6 -15.53 21.47 29.77
CA GLU A 6 -15.10 22.75 29.20
C GLU A 6 -15.40 22.78 27.70
N SER A 7 -16.31 23.65 27.28
CA SER A 7 -16.65 23.85 25.87
C SER A 7 -15.53 24.62 25.15
N GLY A 8 -15.17 24.20 23.94
CA GLY A 8 -14.25 24.93 23.05
C GLY A 8 -12.80 24.42 23.04
N GLN A 9 -12.48 23.34 23.75
CA GLN A 9 -11.17 22.71 23.66
C GLN A 9 -11.06 21.77 22.44
N THR A 10 -9.87 21.73 21.81
CA THR A 10 -9.57 20.77 20.75
C THR A 10 -9.18 19.43 21.35
N LEU A 11 -9.88 18.37 20.94
CA LEU A 11 -9.49 16.99 21.26
C LEU A 11 -8.67 16.41 20.11
N THR A 12 -7.49 15.87 20.42
CA THR A 12 -6.61 15.21 19.45
C THR A 12 -6.48 13.73 19.78
N PHE A 13 -6.84 12.88 18.82
CA PHE A 13 -6.70 11.43 18.92
C PHE A 13 -5.50 10.97 18.09
N TYR A 14 -4.66 10.11 18.67
CA TYR A 14 -3.53 9.48 17.99
C TYR A 14 -3.85 8.00 17.82
N ILE A 15 -4.12 7.59 16.59
CA ILE A 15 -4.56 6.23 16.26
C ILE A 15 -3.44 5.52 15.50
N ALA A 16 -3.05 4.35 15.98
CA ALA A 16 -2.13 3.46 15.29
C ALA A 16 -2.76 2.07 15.20
N PRO A 17 -3.19 1.62 14.00
CA PRO A 17 -3.60 0.24 13.82
C PRO A 17 -2.36 -0.67 13.90
N GLY A 18 -2.55 -1.88 14.40
CA GLY A 18 -1.54 -2.94 14.36
C GLY A 18 -2.21 -4.26 14.00
N SER A 19 -1.43 -5.18 13.43
CA SER A 19 -1.94 -6.50 13.04
C SER A 19 -0.89 -7.57 13.27
N SER A 20 -1.31 -8.84 13.32
CA SER A 20 -0.41 -9.99 13.48
C SER A 20 0.66 -10.08 12.39
N TYR A 21 0.49 -9.37 11.26
CA TYR A 21 1.52 -9.18 10.23
C TYR A 21 2.84 -8.61 10.81
N GLU A 22 2.74 -7.66 11.75
CA GLU A 22 3.90 -7.02 12.40
C GLU A 22 4.58 -7.94 13.43
N GLY A 23 4.02 -9.14 13.66
CA GLY A 23 4.53 -10.15 14.57
C GLY A 23 3.73 -10.30 15.86
N PRO A 24 4.20 -11.15 16.79
CA PRO A 24 3.42 -11.59 17.96
C PRO A 24 3.16 -10.49 18.99
N LYS A 25 3.79 -9.32 18.87
CA LYS A 25 3.65 -8.17 19.79
C LYS A 25 2.96 -6.97 19.14
N ALA A 26 2.18 -7.18 18.09
CA ALA A 26 1.50 -6.13 17.31
C ALA A 26 0.74 -5.11 18.19
N THR A 27 -0.06 -5.56 19.16
CA THR A 27 -0.79 -4.66 20.08
C THR A 27 0.14 -3.71 20.84
N LYS A 28 1.28 -4.23 21.32
CA LYS A 28 2.28 -3.40 22.02
C LYS A 28 2.96 -2.43 21.06
N ALA A 29 3.26 -2.86 19.84
CA ALA A 29 3.86 -2.02 18.81
C ALA A 29 2.93 -0.85 18.43
N ALA A 30 1.64 -1.13 18.20
CA ALA A 30 0.60 -0.13 17.93
C ALA A 30 0.50 0.92 19.05
N TRP A 31 0.40 0.48 20.31
CA TRP A 31 0.39 1.39 21.46
C TRP A 31 1.65 2.24 21.56
N THR A 32 2.82 1.65 21.32
CA THR A 32 4.09 2.37 21.32
C THR A 32 4.12 3.45 20.24
N LYS A 33 3.60 3.16 19.04
CA LYS A 33 3.50 4.11 17.93
C LYS A 33 2.54 5.25 18.24
N ALA A 34 1.35 4.95 18.78
CA ALA A 34 0.37 5.96 19.18
C ALA A 34 0.91 6.89 20.29
N GLU A 35 1.56 6.33 21.33
CA GLU A 35 2.19 7.12 22.38
C GLU A 35 3.37 7.95 21.87
N GLY A 36 4.17 7.40 20.95
CA GLY A 36 5.22 8.14 20.25
C GLY A 36 4.66 9.34 19.50
N ALA A 37 3.58 9.15 18.73
CA ALA A 37 2.88 10.23 18.03
C ALA A 37 2.34 11.29 19.00
N ARG A 38 1.71 10.86 20.10
CA ARG A 38 1.19 11.76 21.14
C ARG A 38 2.30 12.62 21.77
N ARG A 39 3.46 12.04 22.08
CA ARG A 39 4.61 12.77 22.63
C ARG A 39 5.17 13.82 21.68
N ARG A 40 5.12 13.55 20.37
CA ARG A 40 5.59 14.49 19.33
C ARG A 40 4.60 15.62 19.08
N GLY A 41 3.30 15.34 19.19
CA GLY A 41 2.23 16.32 19.02
C GLY A 41 1.79 16.51 17.56
N TYR A 42 0.55 16.96 17.39
CA TYR A 42 -0.11 17.14 16.09
C TYR A 42 0.68 18.04 15.13
N ASP A 43 1.11 19.23 15.58
CA ASP A 43 1.74 20.20 14.68
C ASP A 43 3.07 19.71 14.13
N ALA A 44 3.88 19.03 14.94
CA ALA A 44 5.15 18.46 14.49
C ALA A 44 4.91 17.35 13.45
N LEU A 45 3.92 16.48 13.68
CA LEU A 45 3.55 15.43 12.73
C LEU A 45 2.96 15.99 11.44
N ARG A 46 2.21 17.08 11.52
CA ARG A 46 1.66 17.78 10.35
C ARG A 46 2.77 18.37 9.49
N VAL A 47 3.78 18.99 10.10
CA VAL A 47 4.95 19.54 9.38
C VAL A 47 5.73 18.42 8.70
N GLU A 48 6.01 17.33 9.39
CA GLU A 48 6.68 16.16 8.81
C GLU A 48 5.88 15.57 7.64
N THR A 49 4.57 15.39 7.81
CA THR A 49 3.70 14.85 6.76
C THR A 49 3.66 15.76 5.54
N ALA A 50 3.58 17.08 5.75
CA ALA A 50 3.63 18.07 4.66
C ALA A 50 4.98 18.04 3.93
N GLN A 51 6.09 17.87 4.66
CA GLN A 51 7.42 17.76 4.08
C GLN A 51 7.55 16.48 3.23
N TRP A 52 7.06 15.34 3.72
CA TRP A 52 7.02 14.10 2.95
C TRP A 52 6.22 14.26 1.65
N TRP A 53 5.02 14.88 1.71
CA TRP A 53 4.24 15.14 0.50
C TRP A 53 4.93 16.09 -0.47
N LYS A 54 5.61 17.12 0.03
CA LYS A 54 6.38 18.05 -0.80
C LYS A 54 7.48 17.32 -1.56
N GLU A 55 8.22 16.43 -0.89
CA GLU A 55 9.25 15.60 -1.52
C GLU A 55 8.64 14.61 -2.52
N PHE A 56 7.54 13.95 -2.15
CA PHE A 56 6.82 13.02 -3.01
C PHE A 56 6.38 13.70 -4.31
N TYR A 57 5.64 14.81 -4.23
CA TYR A 57 5.23 15.56 -5.43
C TYR A 57 6.41 16.16 -6.20
N GLY A 58 7.51 16.50 -5.52
CA GLY A 58 8.72 17.04 -6.12
C GLY A 58 9.35 16.11 -7.15
N LYS A 59 9.29 14.78 -6.94
CA LYS A 59 9.83 13.76 -7.87
C LYS A 59 9.18 13.80 -9.26
N SER A 60 7.91 14.21 -9.32
CA SER A 60 7.07 14.12 -10.50
C SER A 60 6.45 15.48 -10.89
N SER A 61 7.14 16.58 -10.58
CA SER A 61 6.61 17.92 -10.86
C SER A 61 6.68 18.23 -12.36
N VAL A 62 5.53 18.59 -12.95
CA VAL A 62 5.40 18.95 -14.36
C VAL A 62 4.50 20.17 -14.50
N ARG A 63 4.69 20.94 -15.58
CA ARG A 63 3.80 22.04 -15.96
C ARG A 63 2.88 21.59 -17.08
N LEU A 64 1.59 21.51 -16.79
CA LEU A 64 0.57 21.14 -17.78
C LEU A 64 -0.19 22.40 -18.24
N PRO A 65 -0.58 22.47 -19.53
CA PRO A 65 -1.23 23.65 -20.09
C PRO A 65 -2.70 23.81 -19.65
N ASP A 66 -3.37 22.70 -19.31
CA ASP A 66 -4.76 22.68 -18.85
C ASP A 66 -4.84 22.44 -17.33
N PRO A 67 -5.45 23.36 -16.55
CA PRO A 67 -5.69 23.18 -15.12
C PRO A 67 -6.48 21.93 -14.75
N SER A 68 -7.42 21.49 -15.61
CA SER A 68 -8.22 20.28 -15.38
C SER A 68 -7.35 19.03 -15.49
N LEU A 69 -6.48 18.98 -16.49
CA LEU A 69 -5.48 17.93 -16.65
C LEU A 69 -4.49 17.93 -15.47
N ALA A 70 -4.03 19.12 -15.03
CA ALA A 70 -3.15 19.26 -13.86
C ALA A 70 -3.78 18.69 -12.59
N LYS A 71 -5.08 18.92 -12.38
CA LYS A 71 -5.83 18.35 -11.24
C LYS A 71 -5.89 16.83 -11.29
N TRP A 72 -6.17 16.25 -12.45
CA TRP A 72 -6.21 14.79 -12.61
C TRP A 72 -4.83 14.16 -12.43
N TYR A 73 -3.80 14.76 -13.01
CA TYR A 73 -2.42 14.34 -12.80
C TYR A 73 -2.04 14.34 -11.32
N ALA A 74 -2.25 15.47 -10.63
CA ALA A 74 -1.93 15.59 -9.20
C ALA A 74 -2.72 14.59 -8.34
N ARG A 75 -3.98 14.30 -8.71
CA ARG A 75 -4.82 13.29 -8.03
C ARG A 75 -4.32 11.87 -8.27
N SER A 76 -3.89 11.54 -9.49
CA SER A 76 -3.31 10.22 -9.76
C SER A 76 -2.02 10.00 -8.97
N ILE A 77 -1.17 11.02 -8.84
CA ILE A 77 0.03 10.97 -8.00
C ILE A 77 -0.34 10.88 -6.51
N TYR A 78 -1.37 11.62 -6.07
CA TYR A 78 -1.88 11.53 -4.69
C TYR A 78 -2.23 10.09 -4.31
N TYR A 79 -2.99 9.37 -5.15
CA TYR A 79 -3.36 7.99 -4.83
C TYR A 79 -2.15 7.05 -4.77
N HIS A 80 -1.16 7.22 -5.65
CA HIS A 80 0.09 6.46 -5.54
C HIS A 80 0.83 6.76 -4.23
N GLY A 81 0.87 8.02 -3.80
CA GLY A 81 1.47 8.39 -2.51
C GLY A 81 0.74 7.78 -1.32
N VAL A 82 -0.60 7.77 -1.33
CA VAL A 82 -1.41 7.18 -0.26
C VAL A 82 -1.20 5.67 -0.17
N PHE A 83 -1.13 4.96 -1.30
CA PHE A 83 -1.19 3.50 -1.32
C PHE A 83 0.16 2.80 -1.47
N PHE A 84 1.17 3.45 -2.03
CA PHE A 84 2.53 2.91 -2.19
C PHE A 84 3.57 3.60 -1.30
N GLY A 85 3.25 4.76 -0.72
CA GLY A 85 4.17 5.48 0.15
C GLY A 85 4.49 4.72 1.43
N ASN A 86 5.78 4.47 1.67
CA ASN A 86 6.30 3.85 2.91
C ASN A 86 5.64 2.51 3.29
N THR A 87 5.22 1.71 2.31
CA THR A 87 4.69 0.35 2.53
C THR A 87 5.59 -0.68 1.86
N ASP A 88 5.66 -1.86 2.45
CA ASP A 88 6.31 -3.02 1.85
C ASP A 88 5.33 -3.92 1.08
N ILE A 89 4.02 -3.78 1.31
CA ILE A 89 2.96 -4.51 0.61
C ILE A 89 2.33 -3.61 -0.45
N PRO A 90 2.31 -4.01 -1.74
CA PRO A 90 1.56 -3.30 -2.76
C PRO A 90 0.05 -3.28 -2.46
N PRO A 91 -0.68 -2.25 -2.89
CA PRO A 91 -2.11 -2.19 -2.70
C PRO A 91 -2.86 -3.29 -3.46
N GLY A 92 -4.02 -3.67 -2.93
CA GLY A 92 -4.98 -4.52 -3.65
C GLY A 92 -5.57 -3.84 -4.88
N CYS A 93 -6.39 -4.55 -5.67
CA CYS A 93 -7.06 -4.05 -6.87
C CYS A 93 -7.76 -2.70 -6.66
N ASN A 94 -8.44 -2.55 -5.50
CA ASN A 94 -9.09 -1.30 -5.09
C ASN A 94 -8.36 -0.62 -3.92
N SER A 95 -7.06 -0.89 -3.80
CA SER A 95 -6.21 -0.47 -2.70
C SER A 95 -6.85 -0.77 -1.34
N SER A 96 -6.75 0.14 -0.37
CA SER A 96 -7.44 0.05 0.92
C SER A 96 -8.70 0.91 0.97
N SER A 97 -9.29 1.27 -0.18
CA SER A 97 -10.43 2.20 -0.25
C SER A 97 -11.79 1.52 -0.14
N VAL A 98 -11.94 0.31 -0.69
CA VAL A 98 -13.19 -0.44 -0.65
C VAL A 98 -12.90 -1.93 -0.62
N GLU A 99 -13.71 -2.68 0.12
CA GLU A 99 -13.64 -4.14 0.13
C GLU A 99 -14.12 -4.69 -1.22
N SER A 100 -13.20 -5.25 -1.99
CA SER A 100 -13.46 -5.93 -3.26
C SER A 100 -12.29 -6.84 -3.62
N PHE A 101 -12.51 -7.84 -4.46
CA PHE A 101 -11.50 -8.84 -4.86
C PHE A 101 -10.78 -9.49 -3.66
N ALA A 102 -11.46 -9.61 -2.52
CA ALA A 102 -10.90 -10.06 -1.24
C ALA A 102 -9.65 -9.26 -0.78
N GLY A 103 -9.52 -7.99 -1.20
CA GLY A 103 -8.36 -7.14 -0.92
C GLY A 103 -7.07 -7.61 -1.62
N ALA A 104 -7.19 -8.48 -2.61
CA ALA A 104 -6.05 -9.07 -3.29
C ALA A 104 -5.31 -8.09 -4.19
N ILE A 105 -4.00 -8.27 -4.30
CA ILE A 105 -3.12 -7.59 -5.24
C ILE A 105 -3.40 -8.17 -6.62
N GLY A 106 -3.79 -7.30 -7.56
CA GLY A 106 -4.07 -7.66 -8.96
C GLY A 106 -2.83 -7.51 -9.82
N LEU A 107 -2.18 -8.62 -10.16
CA LEU A 107 -0.87 -8.58 -10.84
C LEU A 107 -0.98 -8.33 -12.35
N GLU A 108 -2.07 -8.78 -12.96
CA GLU A 108 -2.22 -8.79 -14.42
C GLU A 108 -2.26 -7.39 -15.02
N SER A 109 -2.96 -6.46 -14.38
CA SER A 109 -3.16 -5.10 -14.90
C SER A 109 -2.92 -4.04 -13.83
N ASP A 110 -3.53 -4.16 -12.66
CA ASP A 110 -3.53 -3.08 -11.65
C ASP A 110 -2.11 -2.76 -11.18
N LEU A 111 -1.39 -3.78 -10.69
CA LEU A 111 -0.02 -3.61 -10.20
C LEU A 111 0.95 -3.23 -11.33
N ALA A 112 0.76 -3.79 -12.53
CA ALA A 112 1.61 -3.49 -13.68
C ALA A 112 1.46 -2.02 -14.14
N PHE A 113 0.23 -1.52 -14.24
CA PHE A 113 -0.02 -0.12 -14.60
C PHE A 113 0.44 0.85 -13.52
N SER A 114 0.24 0.54 -12.24
CA SER A 114 0.83 1.33 -11.16
C SER A 114 2.35 1.30 -11.20
N GLN A 115 2.98 0.15 -11.45
CA GLN A 115 4.43 0.05 -11.57
C GLN A 115 4.97 0.93 -12.70
N PHE A 116 4.32 0.93 -13.86
CA PHE A 116 4.69 1.84 -14.95
C PHE A 116 4.51 3.29 -14.55
N ALA A 117 3.38 3.66 -13.95
CA ALA A 117 3.13 5.03 -13.51
C ALA A 117 4.22 5.51 -12.53
N LEU A 118 4.59 4.70 -11.54
CA LEU A 118 5.65 5.01 -10.57
C LEU A 118 7.00 5.24 -11.26
N LEU A 119 7.38 4.36 -12.20
CA LEU A 119 8.63 4.49 -12.96
C LEU A 119 8.66 5.76 -13.82
N TYR A 120 7.58 6.05 -14.55
CA TYR A 120 7.48 7.23 -15.42
C TYR A 120 7.44 8.57 -14.65
N THR A 121 7.21 8.51 -13.34
CA THR A 121 7.08 9.70 -12.49
C THR A 121 8.17 9.76 -11.40
N ASN A 122 9.27 9.02 -11.60
CA ASN A 122 10.46 9.01 -10.74
C ASN A 122 10.20 8.55 -9.29
N HIS A 123 9.16 7.76 -9.05
CA HIS A 123 8.87 7.13 -7.75
C HIS A 123 9.57 5.78 -7.62
N PHE A 124 10.89 5.79 -7.73
CA PHE A 124 11.71 4.58 -7.77
C PHE A 124 11.71 3.79 -6.47
N ALA A 125 11.59 4.45 -5.31
CA ALA A 125 11.53 3.78 -4.02
C ALA A 125 10.27 2.93 -3.90
N GLU A 126 9.13 3.51 -4.27
CA GLU A 126 7.82 2.87 -4.30
C GLU A 126 7.79 1.72 -5.32
N SER A 127 8.37 1.95 -6.51
CA SER A 127 8.54 0.93 -7.54
C SER A 127 9.45 -0.24 -7.08
N GLY A 128 10.52 0.07 -6.33
CA GLY A 128 11.38 -0.91 -5.71
C GLY A 128 10.68 -1.76 -4.64
N GLY A 129 9.68 -1.19 -3.96
CA GLY A 129 8.80 -1.92 -3.04
C GLY A 129 8.01 -3.03 -3.74
N VAL A 130 7.50 -2.75 -4.94
CA VAL A 130 6.81 -3.76 -5.78
C VAL A 130 7.74 -4.92 -6.15
N VAL A 131 8.96 -4.60 -6.61
CA VAL A 131 9.96 -5.62 -6.96
C VAL A 131 10.36 -6.44 -5.73
N SER A 132 10.54 -5.79 -4.59
CA SER A 132 10.87 -6.44 -3.32
C SER A 132 9.75 -7.40 -2.88
N TRP A 133 8.49 -7.00 -3.02
CA TRP A 133 7.35 -7.85 -2.74
C TRP A 133 7.30 -9.07 -3.68
N LEU A 134 7.48 -8.87 -4.99
CA LEU A 134 7.54 -9.96 -5.97
C LEU A 134 8.63 -10.98 -5.64
N ALA A 135 9.80 -10.51 -5.19
CA ALA A 135 10.90 -11.36 -4.75
C ALA A 135 10.56 -12.14 -3.48
N ARG A 136 9.88 -11.52 -2.50
CA ARG A 136 9.45 -12.20 -1.26
C ARG A 136 8.45 -13.32 -1.52
N VAL A 137 7.55 -13.15 -2.48
CA VAL A 137 6.52 -14.16 -2.80
C VAL A 137 6.96 -15.14 -3.89
N LEU A 138 8.12 -14.93 -4.52
CA LEU A 138 8.69 -15.80 -5.56
C LEU A 138 8.73 -17.28 -5.16
N PRO A 139 9.20 -17.68 -3.95
CA PRO A 139 9.24 -19.10 -3.58
C PRO A 139 7.87 -19.77 -3.63
N ARG A 140 6.79 -19.02 -3.36
CA ARG A 140 5.42 -19.54 -3.45
C ARG A 140 4.96 -19.62 -4.90
N ALA A 141 5.29 -18.64 -5.72
CA ALA A 141 5.03 -18.68 -7.17
C ALA A 141 5.76 -19.86 -7.86
N GLU A 142 6.99 -20.17 -7.44
CA GLU A 142 7.72 -21.38 -7.91
C GLU A 142 7.03 -22.68 -7.47
N GLN A 143 6.51 -22.73 -6.24
CA GLN A 143 5.72 -23.87 -5.78
C GLN A 143 4.46 -24.06 -6.63
N TYR A 144 3.74 -22.98 -6.98
CA TYR A 144 2.59 -23.05 -7.87
C TYR A 144 2.94 -23.53 -9.27
N ALA A 145 4.08 -23.11 -9.83
CA ALA A 145 4.54 -23.62 -11.12
C ALA A 145 4.80 -25.14 -11.09
N ARG A 146 5.48 -25.63 -10.04
CA ARG A 146 5.87 -27.06 -9.92
C ARG A 146 4.73 -27.98 -9.51
N LYS A 147 3.89 -27.55 -8.56
CA LYS A 147 2.77 -28.36 -8.03
C LYS A 147 1.52 -28.26 -8.90
N GLY A 148 1.46 -27.26 -9.78
CA GLY A 148 0.28 -26.91 -10.55
C GLY A 148 -0.62 -25.95 -9.78
N LEU A 149 -1.22 -25.02 -10.51
CA LEU A 149 -2.19 -24.07 -10.00
C LEU A 149 -3.46 -24.14 -10.84
N THR A 150 -4.60 -24.37 -10.19
CA THR A 150 -5.90 -24.37 -10.86
C THR A 150 -6.43 -22.95 -10.95
N LEU A 151 -6.54 -22.43 -12.17
CA LEU A 151 -7.14 -21.14 -12.49
C LEU A 151 -8.29 -21.39 -13.46
N HIS A 152 -9.49 -20.84 -13.19
CA HIS A 152 -10.67 -21.02 -14.04
C HIS A 152 -10.92 -22.47 -14.50
N LYS A 153 -10.92 -23.41 -13.54
CA LYS A 153 -11.10 -24.86 -13.77
C LYS A 153 -10.00 -25.54 -14.59
N THR A 154 -8.91 -24.84 -14.89
CA THR A 154 -7.78 -25.37 -15.65
C THR A 154 -6.56 -25.45 -14.74
N ASN A 155 -5.96 -26.64 -14.61
CA ASN A 155 -4.71 -26.81 -13.89
C ASN A 155 -3.53 -26.52 -14.83
N VAL A 156 -2.68 -25.58 -14.45
CA VAL A 156 -1.48 -25.24 -15.21
C VAL A 156 -0.25 -25.56 -14.37
N LYS A 157 0.62 -26.39 -14.93
CA LYS A 157 1.87 -26.86 -14.33
C LYS A 157 3.02 -26.69 -15.32
N TYR A 158 4.18 -26.32 -14.82
CA TYR A 158 5.40 -26.15 -15.61
C TYR A 158 6.54 -27.02 -15.03
N ALA A 159 7.54 -27.33 -15.86
CA ALA A 159 8.74 -28.07 -15.41
C ALA A 159 9.63 -27.23 -14.47
N GLY A 160 9.55 -25.90 -14.56
CA GLY A 160 10.32 -24.96 -13.75
C GLY A 160 9.80 -23.53 -13.92
N GLY A 161 10.47 -22.57 -13.30
CA GLY A 161 10.07 -21.16 -13.28
C GLY A 161 9.05 -20.83 -12.17
N ALA A 162 8.39 -19.68 -12.31
CA ALA A 162 7.45 -19.14 -11.35
C ALA A 162 6.10 -18.86 -12.00
N LYS A 163 5.01 -19.18 -11.28
CA LYS A 163 3.64 -18.88 -11.70
C LYS A 163 2.99 -18.01 -10.63
N TYR A 164 2.94 -16.73 -10.92
CA TYR A 164 2.13 -15.77 -10.17
C TYR A 164 0.66 -15.90 -10.62
N SER A 165 -0.28 -15.69 -9.70
CA SER A 165 -1.72 -15.69 -9.98
C SER A 165 -2.22 -14.28 -10.31
N THR A 166 -3.38 -14.17 -10.94
CA THR A 166 -4.04 -12.88 -11.20
C THR A 166 -4.32 -12.12 -9.91
N LEU A 167 -4.81 -12.82 -8.89
CA LEU A 167 -5.11 -12.27 -7.57
C LEU A 167 -4.27 -12.99 -6.51
N MET A 168 -3.52 -12.20 -5.75
CA MET A 168 -2.63 -12.69 -4.69
C MET A 168 -2.78 -11.89 -3.41
N GLY A 169 -2.77 -12.58 -2.27
CA GLY A 169 -2.63 -11.94 -0.97
C GLY A 169 -1.22 -11.36 -0.76
N TYR A 170 -1.05 -10.62 0.32
CA TYR A 170 0.23 -9.97 0.67
C TYR A 170 1.41 -10.97 0.79
N ASP A 171 1.14 -12.24 1.08
CA ASP A 171 2.12 -13.31 1.24
C ASP A 171 2.23 -14.22 -0.01
N GLY A 172 1.55 -13.85 -1.10
CA GLY A 172 1.50 -14.62 -2.33
C GLY A 172 0.50 -15.77 -2.32
N THR A 173 -0.39 -15.88 -1.32
CA THR A 173 -1.52 -16.84 -1.40
C THR A 173 -2.40 -16.49 -2.59
N VAL A 174 -2.76 -17.48 -3.42
CA VAL A 174 -3.82 -17.25 -4.43
C VAL A 174 -5.14 -17.01 -3.75
N THR A 175 -5.79 -15.92 -4.11
CA THR A 175 -7.12 -15.57 -3.64
C THR A 175 -8.14 -15.76 -4.75
N ALA A 176 -9.36 -16.13 -4.37
CA ALA A 176 -10.52 -16.11 -5.24
C ALA A 176 -11.54 -15.16 -4.60
N PRO A 177 -12.13 -14.23 -5.35
CA PRO A 177 -13.28 -13.48 -4.87
C PRO A 177 -14.40 -14.46 -4.49
N PRO A 178 -15.22 -14.14 -3.47
CA PRO A 178 -16.43 -14.91 -3.17
C PRO A 178 -17.42 -14.93 -4.35
#